data_AF-A0A317USE8-F1
#
_entry.id   AF-A0A317USE8-F1
#
_cell.length_a   1.000
_cell.length_b   1.000
_cell.length_c   1.000
_cell.angle_alpha   90.00
_cell.angle_beta   90.00
_cell.angle_gamma   90.00
#
_symmetry.space_group_name_H-M   'P 1'
#
loop_
_entity.id
_entity.type
_entity.pdbx_description
1 polymer ?
#
loop_
_entity_poly.entity_id
_entity_poly.type
_entity_poly.pdbx_seq_one_letter_code
_entity_poly.pdbx_strand_id
1 'polypeptide(L)'
;MANHVVFDVVGTCVSFTAFYRTIENTLGPQLRAHNLTAQTLGFTWMTNAELQFTFLSISESYKPYKLVLTELFYQTLHMIGISDPHSFATSEQRDLC
;
A
#
# COMPACT_ATOMS: atom_id res chain seq x y z
N MET A 1 8.56 -36.25 12.75
CA MET A 1 7.36 -35.57 12.24
C MET A 1 7.52 -34.08 12.44
N ALA A 2 7.05 -33.25 11.52
CA ALA A 2 6.96 -31.81 11.76
C ALA A 2 5.81 -31.54 12.73
N ASN A 3 6.10 -30.91 13.87
CA ASN A 3 5.10 -30.59 14.90
C ASN A 3 4.41 -29.23 14.68
N HIS A 4 4.92 -28.44 13.74
CA HIS A 4 4.44 -27.09 13.45
C HIS A 4 4.35 -26.85 11.95
N VAL A 5 3.31 -26.14 11.55
CA VAL A 5 3.14 -25.57 10.21
C VAL A 5 3.02 -24.06 10.39
N VAL A 6 3.88 -23.31 9.70
CA VAL A 6 3.91 -21.85 9.75
C VAL A 6 3.49 -21.32 8.40
N PHE A 7 2.55 -20.38 8.40
CA PHE A 7 2.05 -19.73 7.20
C PHE A 7 2.49 -18.27 7.20
N ASP A 8 2.88 -17.80 6.02
CA ASP A 8 2.84 -16.37 5.74
C ASP A 8 1.38 -15.88 5.77
N VAL A 9 1.17 -14.60 6.06
CA VAL A 9 -0.16 -14.05 6.29
C VAL A 9 -0.76 -13.50 5.00
N VAL A 10 -0.09 -12.54 4.36
CA VAL A 10 -0.64 -11.82 3.21
C VAL A 10 -0.40 -12.62 1.94
N GLY A 11 -1.42 -12.77 1.10
CA GLY A 11 -1.34 -13.60 -0.12
C GLY A 11 -1.43 -15.11 0.14
N THR A 12 -1.27 -15.57 1.38
CA THR A 12 -1.47 -16.97 1.79
C THR A 12 -2.73 -17.15 2.62
N CYS A 13 -2.87 -16.44 3.74
CA CYS A 13 -4.06 -16.50 4.61
C CYS A 13 -5.06 -15.36 4.32
N VAL A 14 -4.61 -14.24 3.75
CA VAL A 14 -5.44 -13.06 3.48
C VAL A 14 -5.30 -12.61 2.03
N SER A 15 -6.44 -12.42 1.34
CA SER A 15 -6.46 -11.98 -0.05
C SER A 15 -6.27 -10.46 -0.20
N PHE A 16 -5.55 -10.05 -1.25
CA PHE A 16 -5.46 -8.66 -1.69
C PHE A 16 -6.79 -8.06 -2.16
N THR A 17 -7.82 -8.88 -2.42
CA THR A 17 -9.15 -8.38 -2.80
C THR A 17 -9.72 -7.41 -1.77
N ALA A 18 -9.52 -7.68 -0.48
CA ALA A 18 -10.00 -6.78 0.58
C ALA A 18 -9.31 -5.41 0.48
N PHE A 19 -7.99 -5.41 0.31
CA PHE A 19 -7.18 -4.20 0.17
C PHE A 19 -7.63 -3.33 -1.01
N TYR A 20 -7.71 -3.90 -2.22
CA TYR A 20 -8.17 -3.14 -3.40
C TYR A 20 -9.61 -2.63 -3.26
N ARG A 21 -10.50 -3.41 -2.64
CA ARG A 21 -11.88 -2.99 -2.40
C ARG A 21 -11.95 -1.83 -1.42
N THR A 22 -11.11 -1.81 -0.40
CA THR A 22 -11.07 -0.70 0.56
C THR A 22 -10.55 0.59 -0.09
N ILE A 23 -9.53 0.50 -0.95
CA ILE A 23 -9.07 1.64 -1.75
C ILE A 23 -10.20 2.13 -2.67
N GLU A 24 -10.89 1.22 -3.37
CA GLU A 24 -11.99 1.57 -4.26
C GLU A 24 -13.13 2.29 -3.51
N ASN A 25 -13.50 1.79 -2.33
CA ASN A 25 -14.54 2.41 -1.52
C ASN A 25 -14.13 3.79 -0.97
N THR A 26 -12.85 3.99 -0.66
CA THR A 26 -12.36 5.20 0.01
C THR A 26 -11.98 6.30 -0.99
N LEU A 27 -11.30 5.93 -2.07
CA LEU A 27 -10.67 6.85 -3.03
C LEU A 27 -11.09 6.62 -4.48
N GLY A 28 -11.86 5.57 -4.79
CA GLY A 28 -12.23 5.19 -6.17
C GLY A 28 -12.80 6.34 -7.01
N PRO A 29 -13.79 7.12 -6.53
CA PRO A 29 -14.31 8.27 -7.27
C PRO A 29 -13.24 9.33 -7.59
N GLN A 30 -12.33 9.61 -6.65
CA GLN A 30 -11.26 10.59 -6.82
C GLN A 30 -10.21 10.09 -7.81
N LEU A 31 -9.82 8.81 -7.71
CA LEU A 31 -8.87 8.18 -8.63
C LEU A 31 -9.40 8.18 -10.07
N ARG A 32 -10.68 7.87 -10.27
CA ARG A 32 -11.30 7.88 -11.60
C ARG A 32 -11.30 9.25 -12.27
N ALA A 33 -11.42 10.34 -11.51
CA ALA A 33 -11.31 11.70 -12.06
C ALA A 33 -9.95 11.96 -12.70
N HIS A 34 -8.92 11.18 -12.33
CA HIS A 34 -7.57 11.21 -12.89
C HIS A 34 -7.27 10.02 -13.83
N ASN A 35 -8.30 9.26 -14.27
CA ASN A 35 -8.15 8.03 -15.06
C ASN A 35 -7.31 6.94 -14.35
N LEU A 36 -7.30 6.93 -13.02
CA LEU A 36 -6.62 5.93 -12.21
C LEU A 36 -7.62 4.93 -11.60
N THR A 37 -7.10 3.77 -11.21
CA THR A 37 -7.88 2.72 -10.56
C THR A 37 -7.35 2.42 -9.16
N ALA A 38 -8.18 1.80 -8.32
CA ALA A 38 -7.73 1.29 -7.02
C ALA A 38 -6.55 0.30 -7.16
N GLN A 39 -6.52 -0.47 -8.25
CA GLN A 39 -5.43 -1.39 -8.57
C GLN A 39 -4.14 -0.64 -8.88
N THR A 40 -4.21 0.45 -9.65
CA THR A 40 -3.05 1.31 -9.93
C THR A 40 -2.43 1.83 -8.63
N LEU A 41 -3.24 2.41 -7.74
CA LEU A 41 -2.74 2.88 -6.45
C LEU A 41 -2.22 1.74 -5.57
N GLY A 42 -3.06 0.72 -5.32
CA GLY A 42 -2.72 -0.36 -4.39
C GLY A 42 -1.50 -1.17 -4.81
N PHE A 43 -1.38 -1.50 -6.11
CA PHE A 43 -0.25 -2.26 -6.62
C PHE A 43 1.05 -1.45 -6.53
N THR A 44 1.04 -0.20 -7.00
CA THR A 44 2.25 0.64 -6.99
C THR A 44 2.68 0.97 -5.55
N TRP A 45 1.73 1.27 -4.67
CA TRP A 45 2.01 1.60 -3.27
C TRP A 45 2.62 0.43 -2.52
N MET A 46 1.98 -0.73 -2.57
CA MET A 46 2.43 -1.93 -1.88
C MET A 46 3.77 -2.42 -2.43
N THR A 47 3.96 -2.40 -3.76
CA THR A 47 5.22 -2.83 -4.39
C THR A 47 6.37 -1.89 -4.02
N ASN A 48 6.14 -0.57 -4.03
CA ASN A 48 7.16 0.39 -3.60
C ASN A 48 7.51 0.20 -2.12
N ALA A 49 6.51 -0.01 -1.26
CA ALA A 49 6.73 -0.26 0.16
C ALA A 49 7.51 -1.56 0.43
N GLU A 50 7.19 -2.64 -0.27
CA GLU A 50 7.90 -3.92 -0.15
C GLU A 50 9.37 -3.80 -0.55
N LEU A 51 9.66 -3.07 -1.63
CA LEU A 51 11.01 -2.83 -2.08
C LEU A 51 11.82 -2.02 -1.04
N GLN A 52 11.26 -0.92 -0.54
CA GLN A 52 11.93 -0.09 0.46
C GLN A 52 12.12 -0.82 1.79
N PHE A 53 11.10 -1.56 2.24
CA PHE A 53 11.18 -2.39 3.44
C PHE A 53 12.27 -3.45 3.32
N THR A 54 12.37 -4.11 2.17
CA THR A 54 13.42 -5.10 1.89
C THR A 54 14.80 -4.47 1.97
N PHE A 55 15.03 -3.33 1.32
CA PHE A 55 16.32 -2.65 1.36
C PHE A 55 16.71 -2.17 2.76
N LEU A 56 15.76 -1.65 3.54
CA LEU A 56 16.00 -1.29 4.95
C LEU A 56 16.35 -2.51 5.79
N SER A 57 15.68 -3.64 5.55
CA SER A 57 15.89 -4.88 6.31
C SER A 57 17.27 -5.50 6.01
N ILE A 58 17.69 -5.55 4.74
CA ILE A 58 19.00 -6.13 4.37
C ILE A 58 20.18 -5.22 4.70
N SER A 59 19.95 -3.92 4.91
CA SER A 59 20.96 -2.94 5.29
C SER A 59 21.05 -2.71 6.81
N GLU A 60 20.52 -3.65 7.60
CA GLU A 60 20.49 -3.59 9.07
C GLU A 60 19.78 -2.33 9.64
N SER A 61 18.98 -1.66 8.81
CA SER A 61 18.26 -0.41 9.12
C SER A 61 16.75 -0.65 9.25
N TYR A 62 16.38 -1.79 9.83
CA TYR A 62 15.00 -2.27 9.90
C TYR A 62 14.01 -1.19 10.36
N LYS A 63 12.88 -1.11 9.66
CA LYS A 63 11.69 -0.36 10.04
C LYS A 63 10.46 -1.25 9.90
N PRO A 64 9.44 -1.12 10.78
CA PRO A 64 8.20 -1.86 10.61
C PRO A 64 7.54 -1.58 9.25
N TYR A 65 7.08 -2.62 8.55
CA TYR A 65 6.48 -2.50 7.22
C TYR A 65 5.34 -1.47 7.18
N LYS A 66 4.48 -1.46 8.20
CA LYS A 66 3.38 -0.49 8.32
C LYS A 66 3.88 0.95 8.26
N LEU A 67 5.00 1.27 8.90
CA LEU A 67 5.59 2.61 8.86
C LEU A 67 6.04 2.95 7.44
N VAL A 68 6.77 2.04 6.78
CA VAL A 68 7.25 2.24 5.40
C VAL A 68 6.09 2.45 4.44
N LEU A 69 5.04 1.61 4.55
CA LEU A 69 3.82 1.73 3.77
C LEU A 69 3.16 3.10 4.00
N THR A 70 2.94 3.50 5.26
CA THR A 70 2.33 4.79 5.62
C THR A 70 3.09 5.99 5.04
N GLU A 71 4.42 6.02 5.15
CA GLU A 71 5.25 7.13 4.68
C GLU A 71 5.27 7.26 3.15
N LEU A 72 5.13 6.15 2.42
CA LEU A 72 5.22 6.13 0.96
C LEU A 72 3.90 6.45 0.25
N PHE A 73 2.78 6.57 0.96
CA PHE A 73 1.47 6.74 0.34
C PHE A 73 1.39 7.99 -0.55
N TYR A 74 1.73 9.16 -0.02
CA TYR A 74 1.67 10.43 -0.75
C TYR A 74 2.70 10.50 -1.88
N GLN A 75 3.90 9.94 -1.66
CA GLN A 75 4.89 9.80 -2.72
C GLN A 75 4.35 8.93 -3.86
N THR A 76 3.67 7.83 -3.55
CA THR A 76 3.09 6.94 -4.55
C THR A 76 2.01 7.65 -5.36
N LEU A 77 1.10 8.39 -4.70
CA LEU A 77 0.10 9.22 -5.39
C LEU A 77 0.77 10.19 -6.38
N HIS A 78 1.85 10.85 -5.97
CA HIS A 78 2.60 11.73 -6.86
C HIS A 78 3.17 10.98 -8.07
N MET A 79 3.80 9.82 -7.83
CA MET A 79 4.41 9.01 -8.89
C MET A 79 3.41 8.46 -9.90
N ILE A 80 2.15 8.26 -9.51
CA ILE A 80 1.08 7.83 -10.42
C ILE A 80 0.29 8.99 -11.04
N GLY A 81 0.77 10.24 -10.90
CA GLY A 81 0.26 11.40 -11.63
C GLY A 81 -0.64 12.35 -10.85
N ILE A 82 -0.76 12.20 -9.52
CA ILE A 82 -1.47 13.17 -8.67
C ILE A 82 -0.53 14.32 -8.32
N SER A 83 -0.76 15.51 -8.89
CA SER A 83 0.15 16.64 -8.75
C SER A 83 0.24 17.18 -7.31
N ASP A 84 -0.87 17.17 -6.56
CA ASP A 84 -0.92 17.56 -5.16
C ASP A 84 -1.53 16.44 -4.29
N PRO A 85 -0.70 15.49 -3.81
CA PRO A 85 -1.17 14.33 -3.05
C PRO A 85 -1.87 14.66 -1.73
N HIS A 86 -1.46 15.74 -1.06
CA HIS A 86 -1.95 16.09 0.26
C HIS A 86 -3.31 16.80 0.22
N SER A 87 -3.66 17.46 -0.89
CA SER A 87 -5.04 17.89 -1.12
C SER A 87 -5.92 16.77 -1.68
N PHE A 88 -5.33 15.76 -2.33
CA PHE A 88 -6.06 14.63 -2.91
C PHE A 88 -6.57 13.62 -1.87
N ALA A 89 -5.81 13.33 -0.82
CA ALA A 89 -6.21 12.35 0.20
C ALA A 89 -5.80 12.78 1.61
N THR A 90 -6.70 12.61 2.58
CA THR A 90 -6.37 12.87 3.99
C THR A 90 -5.61 11.70 4.63
N SER A 91 -4.99 11.94 5.78
CA SER A 91 -4.36 10.88 6.58
C SER A 91 -5.35 9.79 6.98
N GLU A 92 -6.60 10.16 7.26
CA GLU A 92 -7.65 9.23 7.64
C GLU A 92 -8.07 8.36 6.46
N GLN A 93 -8.14 8.93 5.26
CA GLN A 93 -8.40 8.16 4.04
C GLN A 93 -7.26 7.20 3.72
N ARG A 94 -6.00 7.60 3.91
CA ARG A 94 -4.84 6.71 3.83
C ARG A 94 -4.96 5.57 4.84
N ASP A 95 -5.28 5.88 6.09
CA ASP A 95 -5.32 4.89 7.17
C ASP A 95 -6.50 3.93 7.07
N LEU A 96 -7.56 4.33 6.34
CA LEU A 96 -8.65 3.44 5.95
C LEU A 96 -8.24 2.47 4.84
N CYS A 97 -7.41 2.88 3.88
CA CYS A 97 -6.94 2.06 2.75
C CYS A 97 -6.00 0.94 3.19
#